data_AF-A0A7R9W154-F1
#
_entry.id   AF-A0A7R9W154-F1
#
_cell.length_a   1.000
_cell.length_b   1.000
_cell.length_c   1.000
_cell.angle_alpha   90.00
_cell.angle_beta   90.00
_cell.angle_gamma   90.00
#
_symmetry.space_group_name_H-M   'P 1'
#
loop_
_entity.id
_entity.type
_entity.pdbx_description
1 polymer ?
#
loop_
_entity_poly.entity_id
_entity_poly.type
_entity_poly.pdbx_seq_one_letter_code
_entity_poly.pdbx_strand_id
1 'polypeptide(L)'
;LRDPTDFRPQAAPPPQSDSSAAKEGKRKSKKERRDSGLQGSISADRKDDAAISNLGIPICESVGSKSVDATVASLLGMLPHDLDGNGAVDEDGKVRLDTLIDYVLDESAAAGANGEERPRALSFSGFLRWQRASRAGSAAADLPSSQRRVGPFMLDLRLIAGILFGVKPSSADMERMLVEEATRRHKYRYPATEPRSKRGPPGTSWYVMDVRWWMSWRDHTGGTLNGVPTGRRRRNMSFSLSDDASTVSVDTSEGGFSEVGLDEALTPGRIDNKALLEPGGLALRRGLKWHRDFELVPPLAWHALHAWHDGGP
;
A
#
# COMPACT_ATOMS: atom_id res chain seq x y z
N LEU A 1 -36.82 34.45 -5.70
CA LEU A 1 -36.39 33.22 -6.41
C LEU A 1 -35.54 33.65 -7.61
N ARG A 2 -34.55 32.87 -8.04
CA ARG A 2 -33.86 32.99 -9.34
C ARG A 2 -33.63 31.58 -9.87
N ASP A 3 -33.69 31.43 -11.19
CA ASP A 3 -33.69 30.12 -11.87
C ASP A 3 -32.27 29.57 -12.05
N PRO A 4 -31.97 28.30 -11.69
CA PRO A 4 -30.62 27.75 -11.73
C PRO A 4 -30.31 26.94 -13.01
N THR A 5 -30.95 27.24 -14.15
CA THR A 5 -30.83 26.45 -15.39
C THR A 5 -30.17 27.18 -16.55
N ASP A 6 -29.02 27.82 -16.34
CA ASP A 6 -28.18 28.31 -17.45
C ASP A 6 -26.68 28.18 -17.15
N PHE A 7 -26.13 26.99 -17.40
CA PHE A 7 -24.70 26.72 -17.42
C PHE A 7 -24.37 25.80 -18.61
N ARG A 8 -24.14 26.43 -19.77
CA ARG A 8 -23.77 25.75 -21.01
C ARG A 8 -22.24 25.65 -21.11
N PRO A 9 -21.62 24.47 -20.99
CA PRO A 9 -20.17 24.35 -21.07
C PRO A 9 -19.67 24.69 -22.48
N GLN A 10 -18.62 25.50 -22.58
CA GLN A 10 -17.90 25.71 -23.84
C GLN A 10 -17.14 24.44 -24.22
N ALA A 11 -17.14 24.10 -25.51
CA ALA A 11 -16.34 23.00 -26.03
C ALA A 11 -14.85 23.42 -26.08
N ALA A 12 -13.96 22.51 -25.69
CA ALA A 12 -12.52 22.72 -25.85
C ALA A 12 -12.14 22.68 -27.35
N PRO A 13 -11.18 23.51 -27.80
CA PRO A 13 -10.68 23.45 -29.18
C PRO A 13 -9.89 22.14 -29.42
N PRO A 14 -9.88 21.62 -30.66
CA PRO A 14 -9.12 20.43 -31.01
C PRO A 14 -7.60 20.71 -31.01
N PRO A 15 -6.75 19.69 -30.75
CA PRO A 15 -5.30 19.84 -30.81
C PRO A 15 -4.83 20.11 -32.25
N GLN A 16 -3.88 21.03 -32.41
CA GLN A 16 -3.23 21.28 -33.70
C GLN A 16 -2.21 20.18 -34.02
N SER A 17 -2.22 19.71 -35.26
CA SER A 17 -1.37 18.63 -35.74
C SER A 17 -0.18 19.15 -36.55
N ASP A 18 0.92 19.51 -35.88
CA ASP A 18 2.14 19.97 -36.55
C ASP A 18 2.91 18.81 -37.19
N SER A 19 2.60 18.56 -38.46
CA SER A 19 3.41 17.69 -39.32
C SER A 19 4.66 18.44 -39.80
N SER A 20 5.84 17.99 -39.38
CA SER A 20 7.11 18.36 -40.01
C SER A 20 7.86 17.10 -40.47
N ALA A 21 8.51 17.17 -41.62
CA ALA A 21 8.98 16.00 -42.36
C ALA A 21 10.47 16.06 -42.70
N ALA A 22 11.04 14.87 -42.87
CA ALA A 22 12.31 14.57 -43.51
C ALA A 22 13.61 15.13 -42.92
N LYS A 23 14.57 14.23 -42.70
CA LYS A 23 15.74 14.20 -43.58
C LYS A 23 16.33 12.80 -43.74
N GLU A 24 16.80 12.53 -44.95
CA GLU A 24 17.38 11.26 -45.37
C GLU A 24 18.89 11.23 -45.07
N GLY A 25 19.41 10.09 -44.59
CA GLY A 25 20.79 9.97 -44.10
C GLY A 25 21.46 8.63 -44.44
N LYS A 26 21.72 8.36 -45.72
CA LYS A 26 22.50 7.17 -46.16
C LYS A 26 23.95 7.25 -45.66
N ARG A 27 24.50 6.17 -45.06
CA ARG A 27 25.68 5.44 -45.60
C ARG A 27 26.29 4.29 -44.76
N LYS A 28 26.92 3.39 -45.53
CA LYS A 28 28.06 2.48 -45.24
C LYS A 28 27.81 1.13 -44.56
N SER A 29 28.46 0.12 -45.13
CA SER A 29 28.40 -1.31 -44.79
C SER A 29 29.70 -1.79 -44.13
N LYS A 30 29.58 -2.76 -43.21
CA LYS A 30 30.67 -3.63 -42.71
C LYS A 30 29.97 -4.83 -42.05
N LYS A 31 29.92 -6.06 -42.61
CA LYS A 31 30.99 -7.03 -42.96
C LYS A 31 31.95 -7.35 -41.81
N GLU A 32 31.68 -8.43 -41.09
CA GLU A 32 32.67 -9.45 -40.68
C GLU A 32 31.92 -10.77 -40.36
N ARG A 33 32.69 -11.85 -40.19
CA ARG A 33 32.36 -13.26 -39.86
C ARG A 33 31.42 -13.41 -38.65
N ARG A 34 30.56 -14.44 -38.53
CA ARG A 34 30.84 -15.88 -38.36
C ARG A 34 31.80 -16.19 -37.20
N ASP A 35 31.27 -16.77 -36.12
CA ASP A 35 31.81 -18.03 -35.60
C ASP A 35 30.75 -18.79 -34.80
N SER A 36 30.99 -20.08 -34.58
CA SER A 36 30.04 -21.04 -33.99
C SER A 36 30.50 -21.56 -32.63
N GLY A 37 29.62 -21.59 -31.62
CA GLY A 37 29.97 -22.05 -30.27
C GLY A 37 28.80 -22.72 -29.52
N LEU A 38 28.78 -24.06 -29.58
CA LEU A 38 28.24 -25.02 -28.60
C LEU A 38 26.93 -24.69 -27.84
N GLN A 39 25.88 -25.46 -28.14
CA GLN A 39 24.72 -25.61 -27.26
C GLN A 39 25.09 -26.42 -26.00
N GLY A 40 24.74 -25.92 -24.82
CA GLY A 40 24.80 -26.66 -23.55
C GLY A 40 23.42 -26.75 -22.91
N SER A 41 22.67 -27.81 -23.19
CA SER A 41 21.30 -27.99 -22.70
C SER A 41 21.27 -28.53 -21.26
N ILE A 42 20.99 -27.68 -20.28
CA ILE A 42 20.66 -28.09 -18.91
C ILE A 42 19.14 -27.96 -18.72
N SER A 43 18.42 -29.07 -18.89
CA SER A 43 16.98 -29.15 -18.64
C SER A 43 16.71 -29.30 -17.14
N ALA A 44 16.56 -28.16 -16.44
CA ALA A 44 16.00 -28.14 -15.09
C ALA A 44 14.48 -27.93 -15.20
N ASP A 45 13.70 -28.91 -14.76
CA ASP A 45 12.23 -28.81 -14.67
C ASP A 45 11.86 -27.68 -13.67
N ARG A 46 11.39 -26.55 -14.18
CA ARG A 46 10.72 -25.50 -13.41
C ARG A 46 9.29 -25.37 -13.90
N LYS A 47 8.35 -25.91 -13.13
CA LYS A 47 6.94 -26.02 -13.53
C LYS A 47 6.01 -25.01 -12.87
N ASP A 48 6.54 -24.25 -11.90
CA ASP A 48 5.75 -23.44 -10.97
C ASP A 48 5.84 -21.92 -11.22
N ASP A 49 6.80 -21.47 -12.03
CA ASP A 49 7.06 -20.02 -12.30
C ASP A 49 5.87 -19.30 -13.00
N ALA A 50 4.93 -20.05 -13.59
CA ALA A 50 3.80 -19.52 -14.38
C ALA A 50 2.71 -18.81 -13.55
N ALA A 51 2.66 -18.99 -12.23
CA ALA A 51 1.61 -18.41 -11.40
C ALA A 51 1.74 -16.88 -11.22
N ILE A 52 2.96 -16.36 -11.19
CA ILE A 52 3.25 -14.96 -10.82
C ILE A 52 3.04 -13.99 -12.00
N SER A 53 3.21 -14.47 -13.24
CA SER A 53 3.15 -13.66 -14.47
C SER A 53 1.83 -12.91 -14.66
N ASN A 54 0.72 -13.47 -14.16
CA ASN A 54 -0.63 -12.90 -14.32
C ASN A 54 -0.91 -11.63 -13.48
N LEU A 55 -0.01 -11.24 -12.56
CA LEU A 55 -0.18 -10.00 -11.78
C LEU A 55 0.10 -8.73 -12.61
N GLY A 56 0.74 -8.86 -13.78
CA GLY A 56 1.08 -7.72 -14.65
C GLY A 56 2.13 -6.78 -14.03
N ILE A 57 2.91 -7.28 -13.06
CA ILE A 57 4.08 -6.60 -12.51
C ILE A 57 5.23 -6.83 -13.50
N PRO A 58 5.88 -5.78 -14.02
CA PRO A 58 7.07 -5.95 -14.85
C PRO A 58 8.20 -6.51 -13.99
N ILE A 59 8.52 -7.79 -14.18
CA ILE A 59 9.71 -8.41 -13.60
C ILE A 59 10.90 -7.78 -14.34
N CYS A 60 11.75 -7.05 -13.62
CA CYS A 60 12.91 -6.39 -14.22
C CYS A 60 13.80 -7.41 -14.93
N GLU A 61 14.14 -7.13 -16.20
CA GLU A 61 15.17 -7.87 -16.92
C GLU A 61 16.52 -7.74 -16.18
N SER A 62 17.42 -8.69 -16.46
CA SER A 62 18.59 -9.05 -15.64
C SER A 62 19.25 -7.94 -14.81
N VAL A 63 19.56 -8.26 -13.55
CA VAL A 63 20.31 -7.41 -12.59
C VAL A 63 21.81 -7.34 -12.95
N GLY A 64 22.11 -6.99 -14.20
CA GLY A 64 23.46 -6.78 -14.73
C GLY A 64 23.91 -5.32 -14.69
N SER A 65 22.98 -4.36 -14.70
CA SER A 65 23.27 -2.94 -14.56
C SER A 65 23.62 -2.60 -13.10
N LYS A 66 24.91 -2.43 -12.81
CA LYS A 66 25.40 -1.97 -11.49
C LYS A 66 25.18 -0.47 -11.23
N SER A 67 24.13 0.11 -11.79
CA SER A 67 23.83 1.55 -11.69
C SER A 67 22.32 1.79 -11.62
N VAL A 68 21.96 2.90 -10.97
CA VAL A 68 20.58 3.33 -10.69
C VAL A 68 20.47 4.81 -11.07
N ASP A 69 19.34 5.21 -11.66
CA ASP A 69 19.05 6.62 -11.97
C ASP A 69 19.18 7.52 -10.72
N ALA A 70 19.94 8.63 -10.84
CA ALA A 70 20.23 9.52 -9.72
C ALA A 70 18.98 10.23 -9.19
N THR A 71 18.00 10.53 -10.05
CA THR A 71 16.70 11.10 -9.67
C THR A 71 15.92 10.12 -8.82
N VAL A 72 15.88 8.84 -9.20
CA VAL A 72 15.23 7.76 -8.44
C VAL A 72 15.94 7.54 -7.10
N ALA A 73 17.28 7.51 -7.09
CA ALA A 73 18.06 7.41 -5.85
C ALA A 73 17.85 8.63 -4.91
N SER A 74 17.74 9.84 -5.46
CA SER A 74 17.46 11.06 -4.69
C SER A 74 16.05 11.08 -4.10
N LEU A 75 15.05 10.65 -4.88
CA LEU A 75 13.65 10.49 -4.47
C LEU A 75 13.48 9.42 -3.38
N LEU A 76 14.28 8.35 -3.43
CA LEU A 76 14.38 7.34 -2.36
C LEU A 76 15.04 7.87 -1.08
N GLY A 77 15.77 8.99 -1.16
CA GLY A 77 16.63 9.50 -0.09
C GLY A 77 17.95 8.75 0.05
N MET A 78 18.32 7.95 -0.95
CA MET A 78 19.55 7.14 -1.00
C MET A 78 20.75 7.86 -1.63
N LEU A 79 20.58 9.10 -2.11
CA LEU A 79 21.66 9.92 -2.63
C LEU A 79 22.33 10.74 -1.50
N PRO A 80 23.65 10.65 -1.29
CA PRO A 80 24.39 11.61 -0.48
C PRO A 80 24.22 13.04 -1.02
N HIS A 81 24.30 14.03 -0.13
CA HIS A 81 24.08 15.44 -0.48
C HIS A 81 25.22 16.07 -1.30
N ASP A 82 26.44 15.52 -1.18
CA ASP A 82 27.65 16.12 -1.77
C ASP A 82 28.05 15.47 -3.11
N LEU A 83 27.21 14.61 -3.69
CA LEU A 83 27.58 13.88 -4.93
C LEU A 83 27.67 14.75 -6.18
N ASP A 84 26.98 15.89 -6.21
CA ASP A 84 26.96 16.84 -7.33
C ASP A 84 28.37 17.37 -7.71
N GLY A 85 29.33 17.30 -6.77
CA GLY A 85 30.73 17.71 -7.00
C GLY A 85 31.74 16.58 -7.25
N ASN A 86 31.41 15.32 -6.93
CA ASN A 86 32.39 14.24 -6.78
C ASN A 86 32.42 13.21 -7.94
N GLY A 87 31.70 13.45 -9.04
CA GLY A 87 31.73 12.55 -10.21
C GLY A 87 31.15 11.15 -9.97
N ALA A 88 30.32 11.00 -8.94
CA ALA A 88 29.64 9.75 -8.61
C ALA A 88 28.37 9.50 -9.44
N VAL A 89 27.86 10.55 -10.09
CA VAL A 89 26.86 10.49 -11.16
C VAL A 89 27.60 10.46 -12.50
N ASP A 90 27.24 9.54 -13.39
CA ASP A 90 27.78 9.47 -14.75
C ASP A 90 27.06 10.44 -15.72
N GLU A 91 27.57 10.56 -16.96
CA GLU A 91 27.00 11.45 -17.99
C GLU A 91 25.57 11.07 -18.39
N ASP A 92 25.14 9.84 -18.12
CA ASP A 92 23.77 9.35 -18.32
C ASP A 92 22.82 9.70 -17.15
N GLY A 93 23.32 10.35 -16.08
CA GLY A 93 22.54 10.69 -14.89
C GLY A 93 22.33 9.52 -13.92
N LYS A 94 23.21 8.51 -13.92
CA LYS A 94 23.12 7.31 -13.07
C LYS A 94 24.24 7.27 -12.04
N VAL A 95 23.97 6.65 -10.90
CA VAL A 95 24.93 6.41 -9.81
C VAL A 95 25.21 4.92 -9.69
N ARG A 96 26.46 4.54 -9.41
CA ARG A 96 26.81 3.13 -9.16
C ARG A 96 26.10 2.61 -7.92
N LEU A 97 25.52 1.41 -8.03
CA LEU A 97 24.82 0.73 -6.94
C LEU A 97 25.75 0.50 -5.75
N ASP A 98 27.03 0.18 -6.00
CA ASP A 98 28.05 0.01 -4.96
C ASP A 98 28.16 1.28 -4.08
N THR A 99 28.15 2.47 -4.69
CA THR A 99 28.24 3.77 -4.00
C THR A 99 26.98 4.07 -3.17
N LEU A 100 25.81 3.65 -3.63
CA LEU A 100 24.56 3.79 -2.88
C LEU A 100 24.51 2.82 -1.67
N ILE A 101 25.02 1.60 -1.84
CA ILE A 101 25.14 0.62 -0.74
C ILE A 101 26.10 1.15 0.33
N ASP A 102 27.27 1.62 -0.08
CA ASP A 102 28.30 2.20 0.80
C ASP A 102 27.75 3.35 1.65
N TYR A 103 27.06 4.32 1.02
CA TYR A 103 26.43 5.44 1.72
C TYR A 103 25.40 5.00 2.77
N VAL A 104 24.53 4.04 2.44
CA VAL A 104 23.51 3.53 3.36
C VAL A 104 24.15 2.80 4.55
N LEU A 105 25.24 2.06 4.33
CA LEU A 105 25.99 1.40 5.39
C LEU A 105 26.66 2.44 6.32
N ASP A 106 27.39 3.40 5.76
CA ASP A 106 28.09 4.44 6.51
C ASP A 106 27.13 5.30 7.36
N GLU A 107 26.01 5.73 6.79
CA GLU A 107 25.03 6.53 7.52
C GLU A 107 24.30 5.72 8.62
N SER A 108 24.06 4.42 8.39
CA SER A 108 23.49 3.54 9.42
C SER A 108 24.44 3.33 10.61
N ALA A 109 25.75 3.36 10.35
CA ALA A 109 26.83 3.20 11.33
C ALA A 109 27.12 4.51 12.09
N ALA A 110 27.12 5.65 11.40
CA ALA A 110 27.33 6.97 12.00
C ALA A 110 26.36 7.26 13.17
N ALA A 111 25.12 6.76 13.06
CA ALA A 111 24.10 6.86 14.11
C ALA A 111 24.29 5.86 15.29
N GLY A 112 25.46 5.22 15.40
CA GLY A 112 25.85 4.31 16.49
C GLY A 112 27.33 4.45 16.89
N ALA A 113 27.91 5.65 16.73
CA ALA A 113 29.35 5.93 16.77
C ALA A 113 30.08 5.48 18.06
N ASN A 114 30.61 4.26 18.04
CA ASN A 114 31.53 3.68 19.04
C ASN A 114 32.83 3.12 18.42
N GLY A 115 33.23 3.60 17.23
CA GLY A 115 34.53 3.28 16.62
C GLY A 115 34.69 1.86 16.06
N GLU A 116 33.61 1.09 15.93
CA GLU A 116 33.63 -0.25 15.33
C GLU A 116 33.93 -0.23 13.82
N GLU A 117 34.36 -1.37 13.27
CA GLU A 117 34.64 -1.51 11.83
C GLU A 117 33.41 -1.24 10.96
N ARG A 118 33.64 -0.70 9.75
CA ARG A 118 32.58 -0.42 8.76
C ARG A 118 31.72 -1.67 8.51
N PRO A 119 30.40 -1.65 8.79
CA PRO A 119 29.58 -2.85 8.69
C PRO A 119 29.45 -3.29 7.23
N ARG A 120 29.80 -4.55 6.96
CA ARG A 120 29.67 -5.15 5.60
C ARG A 120 28.24 -5.50 5.21
N ALA A 121 27.30 -5.44 6.15
CA ALA A 121 25.90 -5.77 5.95
C ALA A 121 25.01 -4.94 6.88
N LEU A 122 23.85 -4.52 6.37
CA LEU A 122 22.89 -3.71 7.11
C LEU A 122 21.96 -4.61 7.93
N SER A 123 22.04 -4.54 9.26
CA SER A 123 21.07 -5.20 10.14
C SER A 123 19.68 -4.56 10.01
N PHE A 124 18.60 -5.31 10.26
CA PHE A 124 17.24 -4.76 10.15
C PHE A 124 17.00 -3.57 11.11
N SER A 125 17.60 -3.58 12.29
CA SER A 125 17.58 -2.45 13.22
C SER A 125 18.40 -1.25 12.71
N GLY A 126 19.53 -1.49 12.05
CA GLY A 126 20.31 -0.47 11.33
C GLY A 126 19.51 0.15 10.18
N PHE A 127 18.85 -0.67 9.36
CA PHE A 127 17.95 -0.21 8.29
C PHE A 127 16.80 0.65 8.85
N LEU A 128 16.10 0.20 9.89
CA LEU A 128 15.03 0.98 10.52
C LEU A 128 15.54 2.29 11.14
N ARG A 129 16.78 2.34 11.64
CA ARG A 129 17.40 3.57 12.14
C ARG A 129 17.69 4.54 10.99
N TRP A 130 18.35 4.06 9.93
CA TRP A 130 18.66 4.82 8.72
C TRP A 130 17.40 5.36 8.01
N GLN A 131 16.35 4.53 7.91
CA GLN A 131 15.07 4.87 7.30
C GLN A 131 14.34 6.00 8.05
N ARG A 132 14.52 6.06 9.38
CA ARG A 132 13.96 7.09 10.27
C ARG A 132 14.86 8.32 10.42
N ALA A 133 16.14 8.23 10.10
CA ALA A 133 17.07 9.35 10.16
C ALA A 133 16.64 10.43 9.16
N SER A 134 16.40 11.64 9.65
CA SER A 134 16.17 12.82 8.81
C SER A 134 17.49 13.26 8.19
N ARG A 135 17.43 13.73 6.93
CA ARG A 135 18.59 14.19 6.15
C ARG A 135 19.32 15.42 6.72
N ALA A 136 18.77 16.07 7.76
CA ALA A 136 19.41 17.20 8.43
C ALA A 136 19.06 17.24 9.93
N GLY A 137 19.92 17.87 10.73
CA GLY A 137 19.79 18.03 12.19
C GLY A 137 18.69 18.99 12.66
N SER A 138 17.51 18.97 12.02
CA SER A 138 16.33 19.75 12.38
C SER A 138 15.15 18.81 12.64
N ALA A 139 14.60 18.85 13.87
CA ALA A 139 13.31 18.28 14.30
C ALA A 139 12.87 16.98 13.58
N ALA A 140 13.73 15.95 13.56
CA ALA A 140 13.52 14.73 12.77
C ALA A 140 12.24 13.92 13.10
N ALA A 141 11.62 14.17 14.25
CA ALA A 141 10.42 13.46 14.70
C ALA A 141 9.19 13.72 13.81
N ASP A 142 9.02 14.96 13.35
CA ASP A 142 7.73 15.47 12.86
C ASP A 142 7.55 15.36 11.34
N LEU A 143 8.58 14.91 10.61
CA LEU A 143 8.47 14.71 9.16
C LEU A 143 7.42 13.63 8.82
N PRO A 144 6.42 13.94 7.96
CA PRO A 144 5.43 12.96 7.50
C PRO A 144 6.07 11.70 6.92
N SER A 145 5.43 10.54 7.12
CA SER A 145 5.95 9.24 6.66
C SER A 145 6.26 9.17 5.16
N SER A 146 5.60 10.00 4.34
CA SER A 146 5.85 10.14 2.89
C SER A 146 7.14 10.89 2.54
N GLN A 147 7.71 11.67 3.47
CA GLN A 147 8.96 12.42 3.30
C GLN A 147 10.18 11.71 3.92
N ARG A 148 9.97 10.57 4.58
CA ARG A 148 11.04 9.72 5.13
C ARG A 148 11.68 8.88 4.02
N ARG A 149 12.93 8.46 4.21
CA ARG A 149 13.66 7.62 3.24
C ARG A 149 12.86 6.36 2.91
N VAL A 150 12.84 5.99 1.63
CA VAL A 150 12.07 4.84 1.09
C VAL A 150 10.55 4.93 1.39
N GLY A 151 10.05 6.06 1.92
CA GLY A 151 8.69 6.21 2.49
C GLY A 151 7.54 5.73 1.59
N PRO A 152 7.49 6.12 0.30
CA PRO A 152 6.51 5.60 -0.65
C PRO A 152 6.57 4.07 -0.82
N PHE A 153 7.77 3.51 -0.93
CA PHE A 153 8.00 2.08 -1.16
C PHE A 153 7.84 1.24 0.11
N MET A 154 7.98 1.83 1.31
CA MET A 154 7.61 1.16 2.57
C MET A 154 6.12 0.80 2.63
N LEU A 155 5.27 1.51 1.88
CA LEU A 155 3.86 1.14 1.69
C LEU A 155 3.73 -0.04 0.72
N ASP A 156 4.45 -0.03 -0.39
CA ASP A 156 4.48 -1.14 -1.37
C ASP A 156 4.98 -2.44 -0.75
N LEU A 157 6.08 -2.40 0.02
CA LEU A 157 6.63 -3.56 0.72
C LEU A 157 5.65 -4.13 1.76
N ARG A 158 4.88 -3.28 2.45
CA ARG A 158 3.83 -3.72 3.37
C ARG A 158 2.61 -4.32 2.66
N LEU A 159 2.22 -3.78 1.50
CA LEU A 159 1.19 -4.38 0.64
C LEU A 159 1.65 -5.75 0.13
N ILE A 160 2.89 -5.87 -0.33
CA ILE A 160 3.47 -7.13 -0.81
C ILE A 160 3.51 -8.15 0.33
N ALA A 161 4.08 -7.80 1.49
CA ALA A 161 4.15 -8.68 2.66
C ALA A 161 2.75 -9.10 3.16
N GLY A 162 1.84 -8.14 3.32
CA GLY A 162 0.51 -8.38 3.87
C GLY A 162 -0.42 -9.15 2.93
N ILE A 163 -0.35 -8.91 1.62
CA ILE A 163 -1.32 -9.44 0.64
C ILE A 163 -0.79 -10.69 -0.06
N LEU A 164 0.49 -10.73 -0.45
CA LEU A 164 1.05 -11.88 -1.20
C LEU A 164 1.61 -12.96 -0.27
N PHE A 165 2.14 -12.57 0.90
CA PHE A 165 2.71 -13.49 1.90
C PHE A 165 1.82 -13.64 3.15
N GLY A 166 0.64 -13.00 3.18
CA GLY A 166 -0.34 -13.11 4.26
C GLY A 166 0.12 -12.55 5.61
N VAL A 167 1.21 -11.77 5.67
CA VAL A 167 1.79 -11.29 6.93
C VAL A 167 0.85 -10.30 7.60
N LYS A 168 0.17 -10.72 8.67
CA LYS A 168 -0.78 -9.88 9.39
C LYS A 168 -0.10 -8.60 9.92
N PRO A 169 -0.64 -7.40 9.64
CA PRO A 169 -0.09 -6.14 10.14
C PRO A 169 -0.07 -6.10 11.67
N SER A 170 0.95 -5.44 12.23
CA SER A 170 1.14 -5.37 13.69
C SER A 170 0.17 -4.42 14.42
N SER A 171 -0.78 -3.80 13.72
CA SER A 171 -1.82 -2.96 14.32
C SER A 171 -3.04 -2.82 13.40
N ALA A 172 -4.21 -2.62 14.00
CA ALA A 172 -5.48 -2.45 13.31
C ALA A 172 -5.51 -1.22 12.38
N ASP A 173 -4.87 -0.10 12.78
CA ASP A 173 -4.67 1.06 11.91
C ASP A 173 -3.89 0.71 10.63
N MET A 174 -2.93 -0.21 10.72
CA MET A 174 -2.12 -0.64 9.57
C MET A 174 -2.91 -1.55 8.63
N GLU A 175 -3.80 -2.40 9.15
CA GLU A 175 -4.78 -3.12 8.33
C GLU A 175 -5.68 -2.15 7.54
N ARG A 176 -6.30 -1.18 8.22
CA ARG A 176 -7.14 -0.15 7.58
C ARG A 176 -6.40 0.55 6.45
N MET A 177 -5.20 1.06 6.75
CA MET A 177 -4.39 1.83 5.83
C MET A 177 -3.98 1.02 4.57
N LEU A 178 -3.66 -0.27 4.72
CA LEU A 178 -3.33 -1.15 3.60
C LEU A 178 -4.57 -1.49 2.75
N VAL A 179 -5.72 -1.75 3.38
CA VAL A 179 -7.00 -2.03 2.69
C VAL A 179 -7.53 -0.79 1.95
N GLU A 180 -7.41 0.39 2.56
CA GLU A 180 -7.76 1.67 1.93
C GLU A 180 -6.84 1.99 0.75
N GLU A 181 -5.53 1.75 0.86
CA GLU A 181 -4.57 1.94 -0.24
C GLU A 181 -4.80 0.94 -1.39
N ALA A 182 -5.00 -0.34 -1.10
CA ALA A 182 -5.37 -1.34 -2.11
C ALA A 182 -6.67 -0.95 -2.82
N THR A 183 -7.63 -0.39 -2.07
CA THR A 183 -8.90 0.13 -2.61
C THR A 183 -8.71 1.39 -3.46
N ARG A 184 -7.82 2.31 -3.05
CA ARG A 184 -7.46 3.50 -3.83
C ARG A 184 -6.81 3.13 -5.16
N ARG A 185 -5.85 2.21 -5.15
CA ARG A 185 -5.18 1.69 -6.35
C ARG A 185 -6.15 1.02 -7.31
N HIS A 186 -7.07 0.20 -6.80
CA HIS A 186 -8.10 -0.44 -7.63
C HIS A 186 -9.00 0.61 -8.30
N LYS A 187 -9.49 1.61 -7.56
CA LYS A 187 -10.31 2.72 -8.11
C LYS A 187 -9.56 3.59 -9.12
N TYR A 188 -8.24 3.72 -8.98
CA TYR A 188 -7.40 4.43 -9.95
C TYR A 188 -7.17 3.63 -11.24
N ARG A 189 -6.94 2.31 -11.13
CA ARG A 189 -6.79 1.39 -12.28
C ARG A 189 -8.11 1.16 -13.02
N TYR A 190 -9.24 1.21 -12.31
CA TYR A 190 -10.59 0.97 -12.83
C TYR A 190 -11.52 2.14 -12.52
N PRO A 191 -11.31 3.31 -13.16
CA PRO A 191 -12.10 4.52 -12.88
C PRO A 191 -13.58 4.34 -13.26
N ALA A 192 -14.46 5.03 -12.55
CA ALA A 192 -15.90 5.00 -12.82
C ALA A 192 -16.21 5.64 -14.18
N THR A 193 -16.60 4.83 -15.17
CA THR A 193 -16.96 5.27 -16.53
C THR A 193 -18.28 6.04 -16.58
N GLU A 194 -19.13 5.84 -15.59
CA GLU A 194 -20.41 6.54 -15.43
C GLU A 194 -20.55 7.12 -14.02
N PRO A 195 -21.19 8.29 -13.82
CA PRO A 195 -21.44 8.84 -12.49
C PRO A 195 -22.37 7.96 -11.62
N ARG A 196 -23.02 6.95 -12.21
CA ARG A 196 -23.80 5.92 -11.51
C ARG A 196 -23.04 4.61 -11.31
N SER A 197 -22.09 4.25 -12.18
CA SER A 197 -21.29 3.03 -12.04
C SER A 197 -20.12 3.23 -11.05
N LYS A 198 -20.42 3.11 -9.76
CA LYS A 198 -19.40 3.02 -8.71
C LYS A 198 -18.54 1.73 -8.78
N ARG A 199 -18.78 0.83 -9.74
CA ARG A 199 -18.12 -0.48 -9.87
C ARG A 199 -16.98 -0.51 -10.91
N GLY A 200 -16.63 0.65 -11.48
CA GLY A 200 -15.69 0.73 -12.60
C GLY A 200 -16.32 0.34 -13.94
N PRO A 201 -15.50 0.10 -14.99
CA PRO A 201 -15.95 -0.40 -16.28
C PRO A 201 -16.42 -1.87 -16.21
N PRO A 202 -17.18 -2.35 -17.22
CA PRO A 202 -17.43 -3.78 -17.40
C PRO A 202 -16.14 -4.61 -17.39
N GLY A 203 -16.19 -5.80 -16.80
CA GLY A 203 -15.01 -6.66 -16.59
C GLY A 203 -14.21 -6.38 -15.30
N THR A 204 -14.54 -5.33 -14.54
CA THR A 204 -13.92 -5.08 -13.23
C THR A 204 -14.41 -6.10 -12.19
N SER A 205 -13.51 -6.93 -11.67
CA SER A 205 -13.81 -7.93 -10.63
C SER A 205 -13.89 -7.33 -9.22
N TRP A 206 -14.90 -7.74 -8.45
CA TRP A 206 -15.10 -7.37 -7.05
C TRP A 206 -15.50 -8.61 -6.23
N TYR A 207 -15.11 -8.66 -4.96
CA TYR A 207 -15.60 -9.63 -3.98
C TYR A 207 -16.76 -9.05 -3.18
N VAL A 208 -17.57 -9.94 -2.60
CA VAL A 208 -18.74 -9.63 -1.78
C VAL A 208 -18.44 -10.01 -0.33
N MET A 209 -18.80 -9.15 0.62
CA MET A 209 -18.53 -9.35 2.05
C MET A 209 -19.76 -8.94 2.88
N ASP A 210 -20.13 -9.75 3.88
CA ASP A 210 -21.25 -9.46 4.79
C ASP A 210 -21.03 -8.11 5.49
N VAL A 211 -22.04 -7.24 5.44
CA VAL A 211 -21.90 -5.88 5.95
C VAL A 211 -21.64 -5.85 7.46
N ARG A 212 -22.08 -6.85 8.22
CA ARG A 212 -21.91 -6.90 9.68
C ARG A 212 -20.46 -7.23 10.04
N TRP A 213 -19.86 -8.19 9.34
CA TRP A 213 -18.42 -8.46 9.46
C TRP A 213 -17.61 -7.24 9.01
N TRP A 214 -17.94 -6.64 7.86
CA TRP A 214 -17.25 -5.46 7.36
C TRP A 214 -17.36 -4.25 8.31
N MET A 215 -18.51 -4.01 8.92
CA MET A 215 -18.64 -2.95 9.93
C MET A 215 -17.87 -3.29 11.20
N SER A 216 -17.91 -4.53 11.69
CA SER A 216 -17.08 -4.98 12.84
C SER A 216 -15.58 -4.77 12.58
N TRP A 217 -15.07 -5.18 11.40
CA TRP A 217 -13.69 -4.90 11.01
C TRP A 217 -13.40 -3.41 10.86
N ARG A 218 -14.35 -2.60 10.36
CA ARG A 218 -14.21 -1.13 10.28
C ARG A 218 -14.36 -0.39 11.60
N ASP A 219 -14.99 -0.99 12.60
CA ASP A 219 -15.07 -0.44 13.95
C ASP A 219 -13.82 -0.80 14.75
N HIS A 220 -13.32 -2.03 14.61
CA HIS A 220 -12.02 -2.48 15.12
C HIS A 220 -10.85 -1.66 14.55
N THR A 221 -10.74 -1.62 13.22
CA THR A 221 -9.67 -0.90 12.52
C THR A 221 -9.97 0.58 12.34
N GLY A 222 -11.20 1.03 12.61
CA GLY A 222 -11.53 2.43 12.82
C GLY A 222 -10.96 2.89 14.15
N GLY A 223 -11.39 2.23 15.24
CA GLY A 223 -10.70 2.23 16.51
C GLY A 223 -10.70 3.55 17.29
N THR A 224 -11.61 4.50 17.00
CA THR A 224 -11.63 5.90 17.61
C THR A 224 -12.30 5.48 19.02
N LEU A 225 -11.46 5.32 20.05
CA LEU A 225 -11.68 5.37 21.50
C LEU A 225 -10.46 6.11 22.13
N ASN A 226 -10.52 6.83 23.24
CA ASN A 226 -11.69 7.39 23.93
C ASN A 226 -11.59 8.93 23.92
N GLY A 227 -12.63 9.64 23.45
CA GLY A 227 -12.38 10.60 22.36
C GLY A 227 -11.90 9.86 21.11
N VAL A 228 -12.39 8.63 20.89
CA VAL A 228 -13.71 8.30 20.31
C VAL A 228 -13.75 8.44 18.78
N PRO A 229 -12.79 7.84 18.06
CA PRO A 229 -13.26 7.00 16.40
C PRO A 229 -14.36 5.91 16.39
N THR A 230 -15.49 6.16 17.06
CA THR A 230 -16.69 5.30 16.90
C THR A 230 -17.22 5.32 15.46
N GLY A 231 -17.74 4.17 15.01
CA GLY A 231 -18.37 3.99 13.69
C GLY A 231 -19.59 4.87 13.43
N ARG A 232 -19.37 6.13 13.05
CA ARG A 232 -20.35 7.13 12.56
C ARG A 232 -21.75 7.01 13.18
N ARG A 233 -21.93 7.62 14.35
CA ARG A 233 -23.22 7.84 15.03
C ARG A 233 -24.32 8.29 14.04
N ARG A 234 -25.26 7.39 13.72
CA ARG A 234 -26.44 7.72 12.91
C ARG A 234 -27.55 8.24 13.83
N ARG A 235 -27.90 9.52 13.65
CA ARG A 235 -29.11 10.25 14.11
C ARG A 235 -29.84 9.70 15.37
N ASN A 236 -29.79 10.50 16.43
CA ASN A 236 -30.80 10.69 17.48
C ASN A 236 -31.97 9.68 17.51
N MET A 237 -31.94 8.76 18.47
CA MET A 237 -33.11 8.63 19.35
C MET A 237 -32.80 9.43 20.61
N SER A 238 -33.70 10.34 20.97
CA SER A 238 -33.63 11.12 22.22
C SER A 238 -34.24 10.29 23.35
N PHE A 239 -33.42 9.82 24.27
CA PHE A 239 -33.90 9.39 25.59
C PHE A 239 -33.54 10.49 26.59
N SER A 240 -34.54 10.94 27.37
CA SER A 240 -34.32 11.98 28.37
C SER A 240 -33.64 11.37 29.59
N LEU A 241 -32.47 11.88 29.95
CA LEU A 241 -31.90 11.67 31.27
C LEU A 241 -32.37 12.84 32.15
N SER A 242 -33.05 12.51 33.25
CA SER A 242 -33.32 13.46 34.33
C SER A 242 -32.12 13.48 35.27
N ASP A 243 -31.76 14.65 35.77
CA ASP A 243 -30.79 14.77 36.86
C ASP A 243 -31.32 14.15 38.15
N ASP A 244 -30.50 13.33 38.81
CA ASP A 244 -30.44 13.28 40.27
C ASP A 244 -28.99 12.96 40.69
N ALA A 245 -28.43 13.76 41.60
CA ALA A 245 -27.00 13.82 41.86
C ALA A 245 -26.68 13.44 43.33
N SER A 246 -26.76 12.15 43.63
CA SER A 246 -26.42 11.60 44.95
C SER A 246 -24.97 11.10 44.99
N THR A 247 -24.05 11.90 45.55
CA THR A 247 -22.63 11.52 45.74
C THR A 247 -22.49 10.48 46.84
N VAL A 248 -22.11 9.25 46.49
CA VAL A 248 -21.73 8.20 47.45
C VAL A 248 -20.22 7.92 47.33
N SER A 249 -19.46 8.27 48.35
CA SER A 249 -18.05 7.90 48.49
C SER A 249 -17.95 6.44 48.94
N VAL A 250 -17.56 5.55 48.03
CA VAL A 250 -17.25 4.13 48.32
C VAL A 250 -15.75 4.00 48.57
N ASP A 251 -15.40 3.24 49.62
CA ASP A 251 -14.03 3.06 50.09
C ASP A 251 -13.25 2.05 49.21
N THR A 252 -11.99 2.36 48.90
CA THR A 252 -11.18 1.64 47.93
C THR A 252 -10.39 0.52 48.61
N SER A 253 -11.00 -0.66 48.73
CA SER A 253 -10.28 -1.86 49.16
C SER A 253 -9.47 -2.47 48.01
N GLU A 254 -8.29 -3.00 48.31
CA GLU A 254 -7.29 -3.50 47.33
C GLU A 254 -7.69 -4.87 46.71
N GLY A 255 -8.82 -4.89 45.99
CA GLY A 255 -9.24 -6.03 45.18
C GLY A 255 -8.49 -6.06 43.85
N GLY A 256 -7.60 -7.04 43.67
CA GLY A 256 -6.81 -7.22 42.45
C GLY A 256 -7.69 -7.51 41.22
N PHE A 257 -8.09 -6.46 40.50
CA PHE A 257 -8.88 -6.57 39.28
C PHE A 257 -7.99 -7.05 38.13
N SER A 258 -8.21 -8.29 37.67
CA SER A 258 -7.53 -8.82 36.49
C SER A 258 -8.00 -8.07 35.23
N GLU A 259 -7.18 -7.13 34.76
CA GLU A 259 -7.40 -6.35 33.52
C GLU A 259 -7.20 -7.23 32.28
N VAL A 260 -8.12 -8.20 32.09
CA VAL A 260 -8.01 -9.26 31.08
C VAL A 260 -9.36 -9.43 30.37
N GLY A 261 -9.42 -9.08 29.08
CA GLY A 261 -10.49 -9.50 28.17
C GLY A 261 -11.36 -8.42 27.51
N LEU A 262 -11.22 -7.13 27.85
CA LEU A 262 -12.04 -6.08 27.21
C LEU A 262 -11.67 -5.81 25.73
N ASP A 263 -10.38 -5.89 25.36
CA ASP A 263 -9.93 -5.64 23.98
C ASP A 263 -10.25 -6.77 23.00
N GLU A 264 -10.30 -8.03 23.48
CA GLU A 264 -10.55 -9.19 22.61
C GLU A 264 -11.96 -9.13 21.99
N ALA A 265 -12.93 -8.60 22.74
CA ALA A 265 -14.32 -8.42 22.33
C ALA A 265 -14.52 -7.44 21.15
N LEU A 266 -13.50 -6.65 20.79
CA LEU A 266 -13.52 -5.75 19.65
C LEU A 266 -12.82 -6.31 18.41
N THR A 267 -12.26 -7.52 18.46
CA THR A 267 -11.64 -8.14 17.27
C THR A 267 -12.69 -8.67 16.29
N PRO A 268 -12.56 -8.42 14.97
CA PRO A 268 -13.39 -9.08 13.98
C PRO A 268 -12.95 -10.54 13.92
N GLY A 269 -13.88 -11.47 14.15
CA GLY A 269 -13.61 -12.90 14.01
C GLY A 269 -13.34 -13.31 12.55
N ARG A 270 -13.36 -14.62 12.29
CA ARG A 270 -13.30 -15.16 10.92
C ARG A 270 -14.37 -14.54 10.03
N ILE A 271 -14.04 -14.32 8.74
CA ILE A 271 -14.98 -13.80 7.74
C ILE A 271 -16.18 -14.75 7.63
N ASP A 272 -17.38 -14.26 7.99
CA ASP A 272 -18.62 -15.05 7.90
C ASP A 272 -19.62 -14.39 6.94
N ASN A 273 -19.67 -14.94 5.72
CA ASN A 273 -20.58 -14.55 4.65
C ASN A 273 -21.90 -15.35 4.64
N LYS A 274 -22.13 -16.31 5.56
CA LYS A 274 -23.26 -17.27 5.50
C LYS A 274 -24.64 -16.61 5.41
N ALA A 275 -24.84 -15.43 6.01
CA ALA A 275 -26.12 -14.74 5.93
C ALA A 275 -26.42 -14.14 4.54
N LEU A 276 -25.43 -14.08 3.64
CA LEU A 276 -25.58 -13.76 2.22
C LEU A 276 -25.97 -14.98 1.37
N LEU A 277 -25.78 -16.21 1.87
CA LEU A 277 -25.96 -17.45 1.13
C LEU A 277 -27.36 -18.06 1.30
N GLU A 278 -27.86 -18.74 0.27
CA GLU A 278 -29.11 -19.51 0.35
C GLU A 278 -28.91 -20.74 1.26
N PRO A 279 -29.87 -21.08 2.15
CA PRO A 279 -29.68 -22.16 3.13
C PRO A 279 -29.31 -23.50 2.47
N GLY A 280 -28.15 -24.05 2.85
CA GLY A 280 -27.64 -25.31 2.31
C GLY A 280 -26.90 -25.20 0.97
N GLY A 281 -26.60 -23.99 0.47
CA GLY A 281 -25.87 -23.78 -0.78
C GLY A 281 -24.84 -22.65 -0.74
N LEU A 282 -24.10 -22.48 -1.83
CA LEU A 282 -23.14 -21.40 -2.06
C LEU A 282 -23.68 -20.30 -3.00
N ALA A 283 -24.98 -20.31 -3.28
CA ALA A 283 -25.64 -19.28 -4.08
C ALA A 283 -25.95 -18.04 -3.22
N LEU A 284 -25.74 -16.84 -3.77
CA LEU A 284 -26.16 -15.59 -3.11
C LEU A 284 -27.69 -15.47 -3.07
N ARG A 285 -28.22 -15.07 -1.92
CA ARG A 285 -29.64 -14.83 -1.69
C ARG A 285 -30.18 -13.75 -2.64
N ARG A 286 -31.40 -13.97 -3.12
CA ARG A 286 -32.13 -13.00 -3.94
C ARG A 286 -32.50 -11.75 -3.13
N GLY A 287 -32.47 -10.59 -3.78
CA GLY A 287 -32.91 -9.31 -3.18
C GLY A 287 -31.91 -8.62 -2.25
N LEU A 288 -30.67 -9.12 -2.16
CA LEU A 288 -29.58 -8.45 -1.44
C LEU A 288 -29.32 -7.04 -1.98
N LYS A 289 -29.09 -6.08 -1.08
CA LYS A 289 -28.86 -4.66 -1.36
C LYS A 289 -27.47 -4.22 -0.85
N TRP A 290 -26.69 -3.65 -1.77
CA TRP A 290 -25.38 -3.09 -1.48
C TRP A 290 -25.45 -1.97 -0.43
N HIS A 291 -24.45 -1.91 0.46
CA HIS A 291 -24.39 -1.07 1.67
C HIS A 291 -25.49 -1.31 2.72
N ARG A 292 -26.40 -2.29 2.53
CA ARG A 292 -27.40 -2.69 3.54
C ARG A 292 -27.19 -4.13 4.02
N ASP A 293 -26.82 -5.03 3.12
CA ASP A 293 -26.64 -6.45 3.41
C ASP A 293 -25.18 -6.89 3.16
N PHE A 294 -24.55 -6.33 2.12
CA PHE A 294 -23.14 -6.60 1.78
C PHE A 294 -22.39 -5.32 1.38
N GLU A 295 -21.06 -5.38 1.45
CA GLU A 295 -20.13 -4.42 0.85
C GLU A 295 -19.36 -5.04 -0.33
N LEU A 296 -18.81 -4.20 -1.23
CA LEU A 296 -17.97 -4.64 -2.35
C LEU A 296 -16.50 -4.33 -2.08
N VAL A 297 -15.66 -5.37 -2.09
CA VAL A 297 -14.24 -5.30 -1.74
C VAL A 297 -13.38 -5.63 -2.97
N PRO A 298 -12.37 -4.79 -3.32
CA PRO A 298 -11.43 -5.09 -4.40
C PRO A 298 -10.61 -6.37 -4.16
N PRO A 299 -10.20 -7.11 -5.21
CA PRO A 299 -9.47 -8.38 -5.07
C PRO A 299 -8.28 -8.35 -4.11
N LEU A 300 -7.38 -7.36 -4.25
CA LEU A 300 -6.21 -7.22 -3.36
C LEU A 300 -6.60 -7.00 -1.89
N ALA A 301 -7.66 -6.24 -1.63
CA ALA A 301 -8.15 -6.02 -0.27
C ALA A 301 -8.87 -7.26 0.30
N TRP A 302 -9.57 -8.02 -0.54
CA TRP A 302 -10.17 -9.31 -0.16
C TRP A 302 -9.10 -10.33 0.21
N HIS A 303 -8.06 -10.49 -0.62
CA HIS A 303 -6.94 -11.41 -0.34
C HIS A 303 -6.21 -11.04 0.95
N ALA A 304 -6.02 -9.75 1.22
CA ALA A 304 -5.46 -9.24 2.47
C ALA A 304 -6.29 -9.71 3.69
N LEU A 305 -7.58 -9.36 3.71
CA LEU A 305 -8.47 -9.63 4.84
C LEU A 305 -8.66 -11.13 5.08
N HIS A 306 -8.77 -11.91 4.00
CA HIS A 306 -8.84 -13.37 4.07
C HIS A 306 -7.56 -13.99 4.64
N ALA A 307 -6.37 -13.47 4.29
CA ALA A 307 -5.11 -13.97 4.83
C ALA A 307 -4.92 -13.61 6.32
N TRP A 308 -5.45 -12.46 6.76
CA TRP A 308 -5.27 -11.98 8.14
C TRP A 308 -6.31 -12.51 9.13
N HIS A 309 -7.53 -12.84 8.68
CA HIS A 309 -8.65 -13.22 9.56
C HIS A 309 -9.26 -14.59 9.27
N ASP A 310 -8.93 -15.23 8.13
CA ASP A 310 -9.47 -16.54 7.70
C ASP A 310 -11.01 -16.53 7.49
N GLY A 311 -11.60 -17.61 6.99
CA GLY A 311 -13.05 -17.77 6.81
C GLY A 311 -13.53 -17.84 5.36
N GLY A 312 -14.74 -17.33 5.11
CA GLY A 312 -15.48 -17.53 3.86
C GLY A 312 -16.19 -18.89 3.77
N PRO A 313 -16.76 -19.24 2.59
CA PRO A 313 -16.90 -18.41 1.39
C PRO A 313 -17.93 -17.29 1.55
#